data_AF-A0AAU0WNS8-F1
#
_entry.id   AF-A0AAU0WNS8-F1
#
_cell.length_a   1.000
_cell.length_b   1.000
_cell.length_c   1.000
_cell.angle_alpha   90.00
_cell.angle_beta   90.00
_cell.angle_gamma   90.00
#
_symmetry.space_group_name_H-M   'P 1'
#
loop_
_entity.id
_entity.type
_entity.pdbx_description
1 polymer ?
#
loop_
_entity_poly.entity_id
_entity_poly.type
_entity_poly.pdbx_seq_one_letter_code
_entity_poly.pdbx_strand_id
1 'polypeptide(L)'
;MTSRRTLLALLGASAVGAGAVLLRPGHAAAAATAASCAGLDDPAKKEIAMKLVSSAENSSLDWKAQYKYIEDIGDGRGYTAGIIGFCSGTGDMLDLVQLYTDRKPGNVLAKYLPALRRVNGTDSHSGLDPNFPADWRKAAQDTAFQQAQNDERDRVYFNPAVQQGKTDGLGTLGQFTYYDAIVMHGDGDDATSFRNIRKRALGHAKPPAQGGNETTYLNAFLDARVWAMKQEEAHSDTTRVDTEQRVFLKKGNLCLNTPLDWKVYGDSYHIG
;
A
#
# COMPACT_ATOMS: atom_id res chain seq x y z
N MET A 1 -60.17 3.42 -59.87
CA MET A 1 -61.28 2.48 -59.62
C MET A 1 -60.84 1.50 -58.53
N THR A 2 -61.75 1.18 -57.59
CA THR A 2 -61.71 0.12 -56.52
C THR A 2 -60.50 0.13 -55.56
N SER A 3 -60.55 0.45 -54.26
CA SER A 3 -61.49 0.31 -53.12
C SER A 3 -61.83 -1.13 -52.67
N ARG A 4 -61.38 -1.49 -51.44
CA ARG A 4 -62.09 -2.15 -50.30
C ARG A 4 -61.03 -2.64 -49.28
N ARG A 5 -60.95 -2.21 -48.02
CA ARG A 5 -61.84 -2.29 -46.82
C ARG A 5 -61.60 -3.52 -45.91
N THR A 6 -61.15 -3.21 -44.69
CA THR A 6 -61.64 -3.69 -43.36
C THR A 6 -60.86 -4.73 -42.53
N LEU A 7 -60.70 -4.34 -41.25
CA LEU A 7 -60.28 -4.97 -39.99
C LEU A 7 -60.71 -6.42 -39.67
N LEU A 8 -59.89 -7.06 -38.81
CA LEU A 8 -60.15 -7.74 -37.49
C LEU A 8 -59.11 -8.90 -37.35
N ALA A 9 -58.72 -9.47 -36.20
CA ALA A 9 -58.59 -9.15 -34.78
C ALA A 9 -57.83 -10.35 -34.13
N LEU A 10 -56.94 -10.05 -33.16
CA LEU A 10 -56.51 -10.84 -31.97
C LEU A 10 -56.35 -12.38 -32.03
N LEU A 11 -55.18 -12.88 -31.60
CA LEU A 11 -54.96 -13.79 -30.43
C LEU A 11 -53.56 -14.43 -30.48
N GLY A 12 -52.87 -14.53 -29.33
CA GLY A 12 -51.76 -15.47 -29.16
C GLY A 12 -50.68 -15.04 -28.17
N ALA A 13 -50.78 -15.53 -26.93
CA ALA A 13 -49.94 -15.21 -25.78
C ALA A 13 -48.47 -15.60 -25.96
N SER A 14 -47.54 -14.73 -25.53
CA SER A 14 -46.13 -15.08 -25.31
C SER A 14 -45.86 -15.08 -23.82
N ALA A 15 -45.62 -16.28 -23.28
CA ALA A 15 -45.28 -16.52 -21.88
C ALA A 15 -43.95 -15.84 -21.52
N VAL A 16 -43.94 -15.07 -20.44
CA VAL A 16 -42.73 -14.56 -19.81
C VAL A 16 -42.06 -15.74 -19.10
N GLY A 17 -41.05 -16.32 -19.75
CA GLY A 17 -40.16 -17.28 -19.11
C GLY A 17 -39.28 -16.56 -18.09
N ALA A 18 -39.59 -16.72 -16.80
CA ALA A 18 -38.69 -16.35 -15.72
C ALA A 18 -37.41 -17.21 -15.82
N GLY A 19 -36.38 -16.67 -16.46
CA GLY A 19 -35.05 -17.25 -16.46
C GLY A 19 -34.47 -17.16 -15.06
N ALA A 20 -34.56 -18.25 -14.31
CA ALA A 20 -33.77 -18.43 -13.11
C ALA A 20 -32.29 -18.43 -13.52
N VAL A 21 -31.61 -17.31 -13.29
CA VAL A 21 -30.16 -17.21 -13.39
C VAL A 21 -29.59 -18.09 -12.28
N LEU A 22 -29.24 -19.32 -12.64
CA LEU A 22 -28.48 -20.23 -11.78
C LEU A 22 -27.09 -19.61 -11.54
N LEU A 23 -26.95 -18.89 -10.43
CA LEU A 23 -25.65 -18.50 -9.89
C LEU A 23 -24.84 -19.78 -9.64
N ARG A 24 -23.73 -19.93 -10.37
CA ARG A 24 -22.77 -21.01 -10.17
C ARG A 24 -22.25 -20.96 -8.72
N PRO A 25 -22.27 -22.07 -7.96
CA PRO A 25 -21.92 -22.09 -6.54
C PRO A 25 -20.47 -21.66 -6.22
N GLY A 26 -19.58 -21.60 -7.21
CA GLY A 26 -18.20 -21.10 -7.03
C GLY A 26 -18.06 -19.58 -6.87
N HIS A 27 -19.05 -18.77 -7.30
CA HIS A 27 -18.94 -17.30 -7.28
C HIS A 27 -19.27 -16.69 -5.91
N ALA A 28 -20.18 -17.33 -5.15
CA ALA A 28 -20.51 -16.89 -3.80
C ALA A 28 -19.39 -17.21 -2.80
N ALA A 29 -18.65 -18.31 -2.99
CA ALA A 29 -17.61 -18.75 -2.06
C ALA A 29 -16.36 -17.85 -2.06
N ALA A 30 -15.93 -17.33 -3.22
CA ALA A 30 -14.74 -16.49 -3.32
C ALA A 30 -14.96 -15.03 -2.88
N ALA A 31 -16.18 -14.49 -3.07
CA ALA A 31 -16.56 -13.20 -2.50
C ALA A 31 -16.81 -13.29 -0.98
N ALA A 32 -17.26 -14.45 -0.50
CA ALA A 32 -17.45 -14.71 0.93
C ALA A 32 -16.13 -14.81 1.73
N THR A 33 -15.01 -15.22 1.11
CA THR A 33 -13.72 -15.35 1.81
C THR A 33 -13.12 -14.01 2.20
N ALA A 34 -13.14 -13.00 1.32
CA ALA A 34 -12.64 -11.65 1.65
C ALA A 34 -13.50 -10.93 2.71
N ALA A 35 -14.81 -11.23 2.75
CA ALA A 35 -15.73 -10.70 3.75
C ALA A 35 -15.55 -11.29 5.17
N SER A 36 -14.73 -12.34 5.33
CA SER A 36 -14.53 -13.03 6.61
C SER A 36 -13.27 -12.63 7.38
N CYS A 37 -12.31 -11.96 6.73
CA CYS A 37 -11.08 -11.53 7.38
C CYS A 37 -11.25 -10.16 8.06
N ALA A 38 -10.56 -9.94 9.18
CA ALA A 38 -10.34 -8.58 9.67
C ALA A 38 -9.54 -7.77 8.63
N GLY A 39 -9.90 -6.51 8.41
CA GLY A 39 -9.11 -5.63 7.53
C GLY A 39 -7.71 -5.36 8.10
N LEU A 40 -6.80 -4.86 7.27
CA LEU A 40 -5.46 -4.47 7.73
C LEU A 40 -5.52 -3.33 8.76
N ASP A 41 -6.62 -2.56 8.77
CA ASP A 41 -6.91 -1.52 9.76
C ASP A 41 -7.30 -2.04 11.15
N ASP A 42 -7.49 -3.35 11.32
CA ASP A 42 -7.49 -3.97 12.64
C ASP A 42 -6.14 -3.70 13.35
N PRO A 43 -6.12 -3.25 14.62
CA PRO A 43 -4.88 -2.89 15.30
C PRO A 43 -3.82 -3.99 15.34
N ALA A 44 -4.21 -5.25 15.48
CA ALA A 44 -3.27 -6.37 15.49
C ALA A 44 -2.72 -6.64 14.09
N LYS A 45 -3.58 -6.57 13.05
CA LYS A 45 -3.15 -6.68 11.65
C LYS A 45 -2.25 -5.51 11.23
N LYS A 46 -2.53 -4.30 11.70
CA LYS A 46 -1.69 -3.12 11.45
C LYS A 46 -0.31 -3.27 12.08
N GLU A 47 -0.23 -3.74 13.32
CA GLU A 47 1.05 -4.01 13.98
C GLU A 47 1.87 -5.07 13.21
N ILE A 48 1.21 -6.14 12.71
CA ILE A 48 1.85 -7.12 11.83
C ILE A 48 2.38 -6.46 10.55
N ALA A 49 1.57 -5.62 9.89
CA ALA A 49 1.96 -4.92 8.68
C ALA A 49 3.21 -4.05 8.89
N MET A 50 3.29 -3.33 10.01
CA MET A 50 4.47 -2.51 10.32
C MET A 50 5.73 -3.35 10.48
N LYS A 51 5.63 -4.52 11.11
CA LYS A 51 6.75 -5.45 11.29
C LYS A 51 7.21 -6.07 9.97
N LEU A 52 6.27 -6.43 9.10
CA LEU A 52 6.59 -6.96 7.77
C LEU A 52 7.35 -5.92 6.94
N VAL A 53 6.83 -4.68 6.85
CA VAL A 53 7.53 -3.58 6.16
C VAL A 53 8.91 -3.34 6.77
N SER A 54 9.02 -3.22 8.10
CA SER A 54 10.32 -2.97 8.74
C SER A 54 11.33 -4.10 8.55
N SER A 55 10.89 -5.34 8.36
CA SER A 55 11.80 -6.44 8.02
C SER A 55 12.46 -6.23 6.65
N ALA A 56 11.74 -5.62 5.69
CA ALA A 56 12.26 -5.31 4.37
C ALA A 56 12.99 -3.96 4.29
N GLU A 57 12.60 -2.98 5.10
CA GLU A 57 13.24 -1.65 5.09
C GLU A 57 14.48 -1.60 6.01
N ASN A 58 14.49 -2.39 7.08
CA ASN A 58 15.45 -2.23 8.18
C ASN A 58 15.99 -3.54 8.75
N SER A 59 15.67 -4.68 8.13
CA SER A 59 16.07 -6.01 8.60
C SER A 59 15.77 -6.25 10.09
N SER A 60 14.61 -5.75 10.55
CA SER A 60 14.19 -5.82 11.96
C SER A 60 12.66 -5.84 12.08
N LEU A 61 12.16 -6.51 13.13
CA LEU A 61 10.74 -6.43 13.50
C LEU A 61 10.46 -5.28 14.48
N ASP A 62 11.50 -4.64 15.03
CA ASP A 62 11.34 -3.48 15.90
C ASP A 62 11.20 -2.20 15.06
N TRP A 63 10.03 -2.06 14.42
CA TRP A 63 9.72 -0.92 13.56
C TRP A 63 9.73 0.42 14.33
N LYS A 64 9.48 0.39 15.65
CA LYS A 64 9.50 1.60 16.50
C LYS A 64 10.91 2.11 16.72
N ALA A 65 11.94 1.27 16.63
CA ALA A 65 13.33 1.74 16.65
C ALA A 65 13.65 2.70 15.49
N GLN A 66 12.83 2.71 14.43
CA GLN A 66 13.05 3.49 13.21
C GLN A 66 12.53 4.92 13.28
N TYR A 67 11.80 5.32 14.32
CA TYR A 67 11.41 6.73 14.50
C TYR A 67 12.62 7.68 14.42
N LYS A 68 13.79 7.22 14.90
CA LYS A 68 15.04 7.99 14.93
C LYS A 68 15.92 7.80 13.69
N TYR A 69 15.58 6.87 12.80
CA TYR A 69 16.37 6.61 11.60
C TYR A 69 16.43 7.89 10.75
N ILE A 70 17.62 8.22 10.25
CA ILE A 70 17.88 9.32 9.33
C ILE A 70 19.25 9.13 8.70
N GLU A 71 19.28 9.04 7.37
CA GLU A 71 20.47 8.83 6.56
C GLU A 71 20.20 9.34 5.15
N ASP A 72 21.21 9.87 4.47
CA ASP A 72 21.18 9.99 3.01
C ASP A 72 21.86 8.75 2.44
N ILE A 73 21.07 7.91 1.77
CA ILE A 73 21.51 6.62 1.23
C ILE A 73 22.06 6.72 -0.20
N GLY A 74 22.16 7.95 -0.75
CA GLY A 74 22.73 8.19 -2.07
C GLY A 74 21.82 7.79 -3.23
N ASP A 75 20.51 7.71 -3.01
CA ASP A 75 19.49 7.35 -4.01
C ASP A 75 18.88 8.56 -4.73
N GLY A 76 19.39 9.77 -4.45
CA GLY A 76 18.92 11.03 -5.03
C GLY A 76 17.68 11.62 -4.36
N ARG A 77 17.24 11.08 -3.20
CA ARG A 77 16.10 11.62 -2.44
C ARG A 77 16.52 12.52 -1.27
N GLY A 78 17.82 12.71 -1.06
CA GLY A 78 18.42 13.42 0.07
C GLY A 78 18.30 12.59 1.36
N TYR A 79 18.03 13.24 2.49
CA TYR A 79 17.79 12.50 3.74
C TYR A 79 16.53 11.64 3.64
N THR A 80 16.66 10.36 3.93
CA THR A 80 15.59 9.38 4.19
C THR A 80 15.49 9.11 5.70
N ALA A 81 14.31 9.22 6.29
CA ALA A 81 14.17 9.18 7.75
C ALA A 81 12.85 8.60 8.25
N GLY A 82 12.85 8.14 9.50
CA GLY A 82 11.63 7.69 10.20
C GLY A 82 11.12 6.31 9.78
N ILE A 83 9.91 5.99 10.25
CA ILE A 83 9.33 4.63 10.20
C ILE A 83 8.96 4.09 8.80
N ILE A 84 8.96 4.95 7.78
CA ILE A 84 8.67 4.58 6.39
C ILE A 84 9.59 5.25 5.36
N GLY A 85 10.70 5.86 5.82
CA GLY A 85 11.63 6.53 4.93
C GLY A 85 11.09 7.83 4.30
N PHE A 86 10.58 8.75 5.13
CA PHE A 86 10.23 10.10 4.68
C PHE A 86 11.46 10.79 4.09
N CYS A 87 11.36 11.40 2.91
CA CYS A 87 12.52 12.00 2.26
C CYS A 87 12.47 13.53 2.13
N SER A 88 13.62 14.19 2.29
CA SER A 88 13.71 15.65 2.15
C SER A 88 13.43 16.12 0.71
N GLY A 89 13.74 15.28 -0.28
CA GLY A 89 13.56 15.58 -1.70
C GLY A 89 12.17 15.28 -2.26
N THR A 90 11.31 14.56 -1.53
CA THR A 90 9.97 14.11 -2.03
C THR A 90 8.79 14.85 -1.40
N GLY A 91 9.07 15.74 -0.44
CA GLY A 91 8.08 16.64 0.18
C GLY A 91 7.35 16.07 1.39
N ASP A 92 7.27 14.76 1.54
CA ASP A 92 6.66 14.07 2.69
C ASP A 92 7.41 14.34 4.01
N MET A 93 8.74 14.46 4.01
CA MET A 93 9.48 14.91 5.20
C MET A 93 9.12 16.35 5.59
N LEU A 94 8.90 17.22 4.61
CA LEU A 94 8.49 18.60 4.86
C LEU A 94 7.08 18.63 5.48
N ASP A 95 6.13 17.88 4.91
CA ASP A 95 4.77 17.73 5.45
C ASP A 95 4.79 17.21 6.89
N LEU A 96 5.61 16.20 7.17
CA LEU A 96 5.80 15.65 8.51
C LEU A 96 6.31 16.68 9.51
N VAL A 97 7.37 17.42 9.17
CA VAL A 97 7.93 18.42 10.09
C VAL A 97 6.96 19.60 10.26
N GLN A 98 6.16 19.92 9.24
CA GLN A 98 5.10 20.92 9.34
C GLN A 98 4.01 20.43 10.31
N LEU A 99 3.51 19.20 10.17
CA LEU A 99 2.52 18.61 11.07
C LEU A 99 3.02 18.57 12.52
N TYR A 100 4.27 18.16 12.73
CA TYR A 100 4.88 18.16 14.07
C TYR A 100 4.96 19.58 14.66
N THR A 101 5.27 20.57 13.82
CA THR A 101 5.32 21.99 14.23
C THR A 101 3.96 22.57 14.55
N ASP A 102 2.92 22.20 13.82
CA ASP A 102 1.56 22.64 14.09
C ASP A 102 1.04 22.08 15.44
N ARG A 103 1.43 20.84 15.77
CA ARG A 103 1.07 20.19 17.05
C ARG A 103 1.91 20.68 18.22
N LYS A 104 3.18 20.98 17.98
CA LYS A 104 4.13 21.43 18.99
C LYS A 104 4.97 22.59 18.44
N PRO A 105 4.45 23.82 18.50
CA PRO A 105 5.18 25.00 18.07
C PRO A 105 6.51 25.13 18.81
N GLY A 106 7.57 25.52 18.10
CA GLY A 106 8.90 25.68 18.70
C GLY A 106 9.65 24.38 19.01
N ASN A 107 9.19 23.23 18.50
CA ASN A 107 9.98 22.00 18.57
C ASN A 107 11.34 22.12 17.87
N VAL A 108 12.24 21.17 18.14
CA VAL A 108 13.64 21.21 17.66
C VAL A 108 13.78 21.18 16.14
N LEU A 109 12.78 20.68 15.41
CA LEU A 109 12.79 20.58 13.96
C LEU A 109 12.19 21.80 13.25
N ALA A 110 11.38 22.61 13.94
CA ALA A 110 10.67 23.74 13.34
C ALA A 110 11.60 24.75 12.61
N LYS A 111 12.82 24.94 13.12
CA LYS A 111 13.85 25.81 12.52
C LYS A 111 14.31 25.36 11.12
N TYR A 112 14.09 24.09 10.75
CA TYR A 112 14.48 23.54 9.46
C TYR A 112 13.42 23.70 8.37
N LEU A 113 12.17 24.09 8.70
CA LEU A 113 11.10 24.24 7.71
C LEU A 113 11.47 25.12 6.50
N PRO A 114 12.16 26.28 6.65
CA PRO A 114 12.59 27.05 5.49
C PRO A 114 13.63 26.32 4.62
N ALA A 115 14.49 25.49 5.21
CA ALA A 115 15.47 24.70 4.47
C ALA A 115 14.79 23.54 3.74
N LEU A 116 13.93 22.78 4.44
CA LEU A 116 13.14 21.70 3.86
C LEU A 116 12.31 22.17 2.65
N ARG A 117 11.69 23.36 2.71
CA ARG A 117 10.98 23.95 1.56
C ARG A 117 11.89 24.26 0.36
N ARG A 118 13.13 24.66 0.60
CA ARG A 118 14.08 25.00 -0.48
C ARG A 118 14.66 23.75 -1.14
N VAL A 119 14.92 22.69 -0.37
CA VAL A 119 15.56 21.47 -0.88
C VAL A 119 14.57 20.46 -1.44
N ASN A 120 13.27 20.61 -1.15
CA ASN A 120 12.22 19.76 -1.72
C ASN A 120 12.31 19.73 -3.26
N GLY A 121 12.28 18.53 -3.84
CA GLY A 121 12.54 18.26 -5.26
C GLY A 121 14.01 18.04 -5.62
N THR A 122 14.93 18.03 -4.64
CA THR A 122 16.37 17.80 -4.83
C THR A 122 16.93 16.91 -3.71
N ASP A 123 18.17 16.44 -3.87
CA ASP A 123 18.95 15.72 -2.84
C ASP A 123 19.78 16.65 -1.94
N SER A 124 19.59 17.97 -2.01
CA SER A 124 20.45 18.92 -1.31
C SER A 124 20.27 18.91 0.22
N HIS A 125 21.39 19.00 0.95
CA HIS A 125 21.40 19.17 2.42
C HIS A 125 21.50 20.64 2.88
N SER A 126 21.35 21.59 1.96
CA SER A 126 21.62 23.02 2.22
C SER A 126 20.73 23.62 3.30
N GLY A 127 21.32 23.93 4.46
CA GLY A 127 20.62 24.47 5.62
C GLY A 127 19.99 23.42 6.54
N LEU A 128 20.21 22.13 6.26
CA LEU A 128 19.94 21.01 7.17
C LEU A 128 21.22 20.66 7.94
N ASP A 129 22.33 20.50 7.23
CA ASP A 129 23.60 20.09 7.81
C ASP A 129 24.25 21.16 8.69
N PRO A 130 25.05 20.74 9.69
CA PRO A 130 25.30 19.35 10.11
C PRO A 130 24.32 18.84 11.18
N ASN A 131 23.42 19.71 11.66
CA ASN A 131 22.69 19.48 12.92
C ASN A 131 21.38 18.70 12.74
N PHE A 132 20.81 18.68 11.52
CA PHE A 132 19.50 18.08 11.28
C PHE A 132 19.41 16.60 11.70
N PRO A 133 20.39 15.72 11.40
CA PRO A 133 20.34 14.32 11.87
C PRO A 133 20.36 14.17 13.40
N ALA A 134 21.06 15.04 14.11
CA ALA A 134 21.10 15.01 15.57
C ALA A 134 19.76 15.49 16.17
N ASP A 135 19.22 16.58 15.64
CA ASP A 135 17.93 17.11 16.08
C ASP A 135 16.76 16.19 15.71
N TRP A 136 16.83 15.45 14.59
CA TRP A 136 15.87 14.40 14.24
C TRP A 136 15.84 13.29 15.28
N ARG A 137 17.02 12.75 15.64
CA ARG A 137 17.15 11.72 16.67
C ARG A 137 16.68 12.21 18.05
N LYS A 138 16.84 13.50 18.34
CA LYS A 138 16.29 14.12 19.55
C LYS A 138 14.76 14.23 19.48
N ALA A 139 14.20 14.69 18.36
CA ALA A 139 12.77 14.76 18.15
C ALA A 139 12.10 13.38 18.22
N ALA A 140 12.77 12.32 17.77
CA ALA A 140 12.27 10.94 17.82
C ALA A 140 11.99 10.42 19.24
N GLN A 141 12.49 11.08 20.28
CA GLN A 141 12.18 10.78 21.69
C GLN A 141 10.87 11.43 22.15
N ASP A 142 10.35 12.40 21.40
CA ASP A 142 9.11 13.10 21.68
C ASP A 142 7.92 12.31 21.12
N THR A 143 6.97 11.96 21.98
CA THR A 143 5.76 11.22 21.58
C THR A 143 4.92 11.99 20.57
N ALA A 144 4.97 13.32 20.57
CA ALA A 144 4.29 14.14 19.56
C ALA A 144 4.90 13.97 18.17
N PHE A 145 6.23 13.77 18.05
CA PHE A 145 6.87 13.51 16.77
C PHE A 145 6.64 12.07 16.30
N GLN A 146 6.68 11.11 17.22
CA GLN A 146 6.30 9.72 16.92
C GLN A 146 4.86 9.63 16.39
N GLN A 147 3.93 10.38 17.02
CA GLN A 147 2.55 10.43 16.55
C GLN A 147 2.42 11.15 15.20
N ALA A 148 3.20 12.21 14.94
CA ALA A 148 3.23 12.86 13.63
C ALA A 148 3.71 11.90 12.53
N GLN A 149 4.74 11.09 12.79
CA GLN A 149 5.20 10.04 11.86
C GLN A 149 4.12 8.99 11.60
N ASN A 150 3.43 8.53 12.66
CA ASN A 150 2.33 7.58 12.53
C ASN A 150 1.19 8.12 11.65
N ASP A 151 0.84 9.39 11.85
CA ASP A 151 -0.29 10.01 11.16
C ASP A 151 0.03 10.33 9.70
N GLU A 152 1.26 10.74 9.38
CA GLU A 152 1.68 10.94 7.99
C GLU A 152 1.80 9.61 7.24
N ARG A 153 2.35 8.56 7.86
CA ARG A 153 2.28 7.20 7.32
C ARG A 153 0.83 6.83 7.00
N ASP A 154 -0.07 7.10 7.95
CA ASP A 154 -1.47 6.72 7.80
C ASP A 154 -2.18 7.50 6.70
N ARG A 155 -1.97 8.83 6.65
CA ARG A 155 -2.59 9.73 5.68
C ARG A 155 -2.16 9.42 4.24
N VAL A 156 -0.86 9.23 4.01
CA VAL A 156 -0.29 9.18 2.66
C VAL A 156 -0.20 7.75 2.11
N TYR A 157 0.03 6.76 2.98
CA TYR A 157 0.37 5.40 2.54
C TYR A 157 -0.68 4.38 3.00
N PHE A 158 -0.85 4.23 4.32
CA PHE A 158 -1.64 3.13 4.88
C PHE A 158 -3.12 3.25 4.56
N ASN A 159 -3.77 4.39 4.87
CA ASN A 159 -5.21 4.55 4.66
C ASN A 159 -5.57 4.48 3.17
N PRO A 160 -4.86 5.15 2.25
CA PRO A 160 -5.13 5.02 0.81
C PRO A 160 -5.01 3.58 0.31
N ALA A 161 -3.93 2.86 0.67
CA ALA A 161 -3.74 1.47 0.26
C ALA A 161 -4.83 0.53 0.80
N VAL A 162 -5.16 0.66 2.09
CA VAL A 162 -6.18 -0.18 2.73
C VAL A 162 -7.56 0.13 2.13
N GLN A 163 -7.91 1.40 1.92
CA GLN A 163 -9.17 1.80 1.31
C GLN A 163 -9.28 1.29 -0.13
N GLN A 164 -8.19 1.39 -0.91
CA GLN A 164 -8.16 0.88 -2.29
C GLN A 164 -8.27 -0.66 -2.31
N GLY A 165 -7.60 -1.36 -1.39
CA GLY A 165 -7.71 -2.81 -1.25
C GLY A 165 -9.13 -3.26 -0.89
N LYS A 166 -9.80 -2.55 0.02
CA LYS A 166 -11.21 -2.77 0.34
C LYS A 166 -12.13 -2.53 -0.87
N THR A 167 -11.86 -1.47 -1.64
CA THR A 167 -12.60 -1.15 -2.87
C THR A 167 -12.46 -2.26 -3.92
N ASP A 168 -11.29 -2.90 -4.00
CA ASP A 168 -11.04 -4.03 -4.89
C ASP A 168 -11.55 -5.38 -4.31
N GLY A 169 -12.07 -5.38 -3.08
CA GLY A 169 -12.58 -6.58 -2.41
C GLY A 169 -11.49 -7.52 -1.93
N LEU A 170 -10.30 -6.99 -1.61
CA LEU A 170 -9.17 -7.77 -1.13
C LEU A 170 -9.25 -8.04 0.38
N GLY A 171 -8.85 -9.24 0.78
CA GLY A 171 -8.60 -9.60 2.18
C GLY A 171 -7.35 -8.90 2.75
N THR A 172 -6.99 -9.27 3.97
CA THR A 172 -5.89 -8.64 4.73
C THR A 172 -4.55 -8.71 4.00
N LEU A 173 -4.22 -9.86 3.40
CA LEU A 173 -3.00 -10.03 2.64
C LEU A 173 -2.97 -9.08 1.43
N GLY A 174 -4.06 -8.98 0.68
CA GLY A 174 -4.11 -8.09 -0.48
C GLY A 174 -3.97 -6.60 -0.10
N GLN A 175 -4.62 -6.19 1.00
CA GLN A 175 -4.44 -4.85 1.57
C GLN A 175 -2.98 -4.61 1.98
N PHE A 176 -2.31 -5.61 2.58
CA PHE A 176 -0.88 -5.52 2.89
C PHE A 176 -0.02 -5.41 1.64
N THR A 177 -0.29 -6.18 0.58
CA THR A 177 0.48 -6.07 -0.68
C THR A 177 0.36 -4.68 -1.32
N TYR A 178 -0.80 -4.03 -1.19
CA TYR A 178 -0.98 -2.64 -1.62
C TYR A 178 -0.21 -1.67 -0.74
N TYR A 179 -0.27 -1.85 0.58
CA TYR A 179 0.43 -0.99 1.53
C TYR A 179 1.96 -1.05 1.33
N ASP A 180 2.51 -2.25 1.18
CA ASP A 180 3.94 -2.45 0.93
C ASP A 180 4.38 -1.87 -0.42
N ALA A 181 3.51 -1.94 -1.44
CA ALA A 181 3.77 -1.35 -2.75
C ALA A 181 3.78 0.19 -2.70
N ILE A 182 2.79 0.83 -2.05
CA ILE A 182 2.74 2.29 -1.96
C ILE A 182 3.87 2.85 -1.09
N VAL A 183 4.35 2.12 -0.09
CA VAL A 183 5.53 2.52 0.71
C VAL A 183 6.77 2.61 -0.19
N MET A 184 7.02 1.58 -0.99
CA MET A 184 8.22 1.53 -1.85
C MET A 184 8.12 2.44 -3.09
N HIS A 185 6.96 2.51 -3.72
CA HIS A 185 6.79 3.15 -5.02
C HIS A 185 6.07 4.50 -4.98
N GLY A 186 5.55 4.91 -3.81
CA GLY A 186 4.66 6.07 -3.71
C GLY A 186 3.39 5.91 -4.58
N ASP A 187 2.62 7.00 -4.69
CA ASP A 187 1.40 7.04 -5.52
C ASP A 187 1.42 8.21 -6.53
N GLY A 188 2.60 8.51 -7.06
CA GLY A 188 2.82 9.50 -8.12
C GLY A 188 2.31 9.06 -9.50
N ASP A 189 2.71 9.78 -10.54
CA ASP A 189 2.26 9.55 -11.92
C ASP A 189 3.25 8.74 -12.76
N ASP A 190 4.42 8.40 -12.22
CA ASP A 190 5.45 7.62 -12.90
C ASP A 190 5.00 6.18 -13.18
N ALA A 191 5.67 5.51 -14.12
CA ALA A 191 5.25 4.20 -14.60
C ALA A 191 5.33 3.08 -13.54
N THR A 192 6.10 3.28 -12.48
CA THR A 192 6.34 2.31 -11.40
C THR A 192 5.56 2.65 -10.13
N SER A 193 4.80 3.75 -10.09
CA SER A 193 3.96 4.12 -8.95
C SER A 193 2.85 3.11 -8.63
N PHE A 194 2.37 3.13 -7.38
CA PHE A 194 1.32 2.23 -6.90
C PHE A 194 0.08 2.20 -7.83
N ARG A 195 -0.48 3.36 -8.19
CA ARG A 195 -1.63 3.42 -9.13
C ARG A 195 -1.36 2.73 -10.45
N ASN A 196 -0.14 2.83 -10.99
CA ASN A 196 0.22 2.27 -12.28
C ASN A 196 0.55 0.77 -12.20
N ILE A 197 1.16 0.31 -11.11
CA ILE A 197 1.28 -1.12 -10.78
C ILE A 197 -0.11 -1.76 -10.69
N ARG A 198 -1.04 -1.14 -9.95
CA ARG A 198 -2.42 -1.61 -9.84
C ARG A 198 -3.11 -1.65 -11.21
N LYS A 199 -2.96 -0.59 -12.01
CA LYS A 199 -3.51 -0.53 -13.37
C LYS A 199 -2.97 -1.67 -14.26
N ARG A 200 -1.67 -1.96 -14.17
CA ARG A 200 -1.06 -3.09 -14.87
C ARG A 200 -1.69 -4.42 -14.44
N ALA A 201 -1.84 -4.65 -13.13
CA ALA A 201 -2.48 -5.85 -12.59
C ALA A 201 -3.93 -6.03 -13.09
N LEU A 202 -4.72 -4.95 -13.11
CA LEU A 202 -6.09 -4.94 -13.62
C LEU A 202 -6.20 -5.30 -15.11
N GLY A 203 -5.15 -5.06 -15.90
CA GLY A 203 -5.07 -5.50 -17.29
C GLY A 203 -4.91 -7.01 -17.46
N HIS A 204 -4.50 -7.72 -16.40
CA HIS A 204 -4.22 -9.17 -16.43
C HIS A 204 -5.25 -9.99 -15.66
N ALA A 205 -5.81 -9.46 -14.57
CA ALA A 205 -6.79 -10.17 -13.75
C ALA A 205 -7.83 -9.21 -13.16
N LYS A 206 -9.08 -9.66 -13.09
CA LYS A 206 -10.14 -8.94 -12.39
C LYS A 206 -9.95 -9.08 -10.87
N PRO A 207 -10.16 -8.01 -10.08
CA PRO A 207 -10.17 -8.11 -8.63
C PRO A 207 -11.49 -8.72 -8.14
N PRO A 208 -11.56 -9.17 -6.87
CA PRO A 208 -12.78 -9.73 -6.27
C PRO A 208 -14.03 -8.85 -6.41
N ALA A 209 -13.91 -7.53 -6.25
CA ALA A 209 -15.02 -6.59 -6.43
C ALA A 209 -15.61 -6.59 -7.85
N GLN A 210 -14.88 -7.11 -8.84
CA GLN A 210 -15.34 -7.30 -10.22
C GLN A 210 -15.60 -8.77 -10.57
N GLY A 211 -15.74 -9.64 -9.56
CA GLY A 211 -16.03 -11.07 -9.70
C GLY A 211 -14.81 -11.93 -10.03
N GLY A 212 -13.59 -11.41 -9.89
CA GLY A 212 -12.36 -12.19 -10.07
C GLY A 212 -11.97 -13.01 -8.83
N ASN A 213 -11.07 -13.98 -9.01
CA ASN A 213 -10.49 -14.72 -7.90
C ASN A 213 -9.36 -13.90 -7.25
N GLU A 214 -9.38 -13.75 -5.93
CA GLU A 214 -8.39 -12.95 -5.19
C GLU A 214 -6.96 -13.46 -5.40
N THR A 215 -6.73 -14.78 -5.34
CA THR A 215 -5.38 -15.34 -5.54
C THR A 215 -4.86 -15.09 -6.95
N THR A 216 -5.72 -15.20 -7.96
CA THR A 216 -5.37 -14.85 -9.35
C THR A 216 -5.01 -13.37 -9.46
N TYR A 217 -5.82 -12.50 -8.86
CA TYR A 217 -5.55 -11.06 -8.86
C TYR A 217 -4.24 -10.70 -8.15
N LEU A 218 -4.00 -11.24 -6.96
CA LEU A 218 -2.79 -10.97 -6.20
C LEU A 218 -1.53 -11.50 -6.89
N ASN A 219 -1.59 -12.65 -7.59
CA ASN A 219 -0.45 -13.07 -8.42
C ASN A 219 -0.17 -12.05 -9.53
N ALA A 220 -1.19 -11.57 -10.25
CA ALA A 220 -1.02 -10.55 -11.28
C ALA A 220 -0.48 -9.23 -10.72
N PHE A 221 -0.92 -8.83 -9.52
CA PHE A 221 -0.40 -7.65 -8.83
C PHE A 221 1.06 -7.81 -8.41
N LEU A 222 1.42 -8.94 -7.80
CA LEU A 222 2.80 -9.21 -7.40
C LEU A 222 3.75 -9.36 -8.61
N ASP A 223 3.27 -9.88 -9.75
CA ASP A 223 4.03 -9.90 -11.00
C ASP A 223 4.27 -8.49 -11.54
N ALA A 224 3.24 -7.63 -11.54
CA ALA A 224 3.35 -6.23 -11.93
C ALA A 224 4.31 -5.46 -11.02
N ARG A 225 4.28 -5.74 -9.72
CA ARG A 225 5.17 -5.13 -8.73
C ARG A 225 6.62 -5.57 -8.91
N VAL A 226 6.88 -6.87 -9.09
CA VAL A 226 8.23 -7.37 -9.37
C VAL A 226 8.79 -6.76 -10.67
N TRP A 227 7.94 -6.56 -11.69
CA TRP A 227 8.36 -5.84 -12.89
C TRP A 227 8.79 -4.40 -12.58
N ALA A 228 8.03 -3.68 -11.76
CA ALA A 228 8.31 -2.30 -11.38
C ALA A 228 9.61 -2.18 -10.57
N MET A 229 9.78 -3.02 -9.54
CA MET A 229 11.00 -3.11 -8.73
C MET A 229 12.25 -3.29 -9.60
N LYS A 230 12.19 -4.14 -10.63
CA LYS A 230 13.31 -4.39 -11.54
C LYS A 230 13.64 -3.25 -12.50
N GLN A 231 12.82 -2.19 -12.58
CA GLN A 231 13.17 -0.99 -13.36
C GLN A 231 14.10 -0.05 -12.58
N GLU A 232 14.20 -0.21 -11.26
CA GLU A 232 14.98 0.63 -10.36
C GLU A 232 16.14 -0.20 -9.78
N GLU A 233 17.39 0.12 -10.12
CA GLU A 233 18.56 -0.69 -9.73
C GLU A 233 18.63 -0.90 -8.20
N ALA A 234 18.36 0.15 -7.44
CA ALA A 234 18.30 0.15 -5.97
C ALA A 234 17.26 -0.81 -5.39
N HIS A 235 16.25 -1.23 -6.17
CA HIS A 235 15.13 -2.06 -5.73
C HIS A 235 15.08 -3.43 -6.45
N SER A 236 16.17 -3.86 -7.09
CA SER A 236 16.19 -5.08 -7.89
C SER A 236 16.09 -6.39 -7.10
N ASP A 237 16.36 -6.37 -5.78
CA ASP A 237 16.07 -7.50 -4.89
C ASP A 237 14.56 -7.57 -4.59
N THR A 238 13.93 -8.66 -5.02
CA THR A 238 12.48 -8.86 -4.93
C THR A 238 12.06 -9.80 -3.79
N THR A 239 12.95 -10.07 -2.81
CA THR A 239 12.68 -11.04 -1.73
C THR A 239 11.47 -10.66 -0.87
N ARG A 240 11.20 -9.36 -0.64
CA ARG A 240 9.97 -8.88 0.02
C ARG A 240 8.67 -9.32 -0.70
N VAL A 241 8.76 -9.60 -2.00
CA VAL A 241 7.67 -10.24 -2.75
C VAL A 241 7.83 -11.75 -2.75
N ASP A 242 8.98 -12.26 -3.19
CA ASP A 242 9.15 -13.65 -3.58
C ASP A 242 9.23 -14.62 -2.39
N THR A 243 9.86 -14.20 -1.30
CA THR A 243 10.08 -15.01 -0.09
C THR A 243 9.26 -14.56 1.11
N GLU A 244 8.33 -13.62 0.91
CA GLU A 244 7.35 -13.14 1.90
C GLU A 244 5.92 -13.16 1.35
N GLN A 245 5.53 -12.16 0.54
CA GLN A 245 4.14 -12.00 0.10
C GLN A 245 3.63 -13.19 -0.73
N ARG A 246 4.45 -13.69 -1.66
CA ARG A 246 4.14 -14.90 -2.42
C ARG A 246 4.10 -16.14 -1.54
N VAL A 247 4.86 -16.20 -0.45
CA VAL A 247 4.81 -17.33 0.49
C VAL A 247 3.47 -17.34 1.22
N PHE A 248 3.01 -16.18 1.72
CA PHE A 248 1.69 -16.06 2.36
C PHE A 248 0.57 -16.40 1.38
N LEU A 249 0.67 -15.92 0.14
CA LEU A 249 -0.31 -16.20 -0.91
C LEU A 249 -0.36 -17.68 -1.28
N LYS A 250 0.79 -18.34 -1.45
CA LYS A 250 0.88 -19.78 -1.75
C LYS A 250 0.32 -20.65 -0.63
N LYS A 251 0.44 -20.20 0.63
CA LYS A 251 -0.18 -20.84 1.80
C LYS A 251 -1.70 -20.61 1.89
N GLY A 252 -2.28 -19.81 0.99
CA GLY A 252 -3.69 -19.42 1.04
C GLY A 252 -4.04 -18.52 2.23
N ASN A 253 -3.05 -17.88 2.85
CA ASN A 253 -3.24 -17.06 4.05
C ASN A 253 -3.74 -15.65 3.70
N LEU A 254 -4.91 -15.58 3.05
CA LEU A 254 -5.52 -14.32 2.58
C LEU A 254 -5.91 -13.38 3.73
N CYS A 255 -6.10 -13.91 4.95
CA CYS A 255 -6.36 -13.11 6.16
C CYS A 255 -5.09 -12.71 6.92
N LEU A 256 -3.89 -13.03 6.41
CA LEU A 256 -2.61 -12.71 7.06
C LEU A 256 -2.58 -13.12 8.54
N ASN A 257 -3.04 -14.33 8.84
CA ASN A 257 -3.10 -14.87 10.20
C ASN A 257 -1.72 -15.41 10.63
N THR A 258 -1.40 -15.25 11.91
CA THR A 258 -0.22 -15.85 12.51
C THR A 258 -0.45 -17.36 12.73
N PRO A 259 0.62 -18.19 12.77
CA PRO A 259 2.02 -17.81 12.62
C PRO A 259 2.40 -17.39 11.18
N LEU A 260 3.27 -16.40 11.07
CA LEU A 260 3.87 -15.94 9.82
C LEU A 260 5.36 -16.22 9.83
N ASP A 261 5.84 -16.88 8.77
CA ASP A 261 7.26 -17.16 8.54
C ASP A 261 7.62 -16.71 7.13
N TRP A 262 8.69 -15.94 7.01
CA TRP A 262 9.16 -15.43 5.73
C TRP A 262 10.67 -15.16 5.75
N LYS A 263 11.21 -14.79 4.59
CA LYS A 263 12.57 -14.28 4.45
C LYS A 263 12.62 -13.01 3.63
N VAL A 264 13.52 -12.10 3.99
CA VAL A 264 13.91 -10.94 3.18
C VAL A 264 15.42 -10.81 3.25
N TYR A 265 16.08 -10.58 2.11
CA TYR A 265 17.55 -10.52 1.97
C TYR A 265 18.32 -11.74 2.51
N GLY A 266 17.64 -12.88 2.63
CA GLY A 266 18.20 -14.13 3.18
C GLY A 266 17.93 -14.35 4.68
N ASP A 267 17.60 -13.30 5.42
CA ASP A 267 17.28 -13.36 6.85
C ASP A 267 15.88 -13.93 7.08
N SER A 268 15.73 -14.73 8.14
CA SER A 268 14.46 -15.38 8.47
C SER A 268 13.74 -14.66 9.61
N TYR A 269 12.45 -14.43 9.44
CA TYR A 269 11.60 -13.74 10.40
C TYR A 269 10.38 -14.57 10.78
N HIS A 270 9.87 -14.33 11.98
CA HIS A 270 8.72 -15.03 12.54
C HIS A 270 7.83 -14.09 13.36
N ILE A 271 6.51 -14.21 13.20
CA ILE A 271 5.50 -13.63 14.10
C ILE A 271 4.53 -14.74 14.50
N GLY A 272 4.44 -15.01 15.81
CA GLY A 272 3.54 -16.01 16.40
C GLY A 272 2.10 -15.54 16.58
#